data_AF-A0A836P185-F1
#
_entry.id   AF-A0A836P185-F1
#
_cell.length_a   1.000
_cell.length_b   1.000
_cell.length_c   1.000
_cell.angle_alpha   90.00
_cell.angle_beta   90.00
_cell.angle_gamma   90.00
#
_symmetry.space_group_name_H-M   'P 1'
#
loop_
_entity.id
_entity.type
_entity.pdbx_description
1 polymer ?
#
loop_
_entity_poly.entity_id
_entity_poly.type
_entity_poly.pdbx_seq_one_letter_code
_entity_poly.pdbx_strand_id
1 'polypeptide(L)'
;VVEDSPRKLVLQHLLVDEKTKHVTKHWRQDWIYEAPQRFEFTAEQTWTLHALAPVVTSGAWTQCVYEVSDAPRYCGTGRWDYADGHPTWTSDLSWRPLPRREYTKRSDYNALSVINRHTLTPSGWTHEQFNTKVLRKPDGTQEAIAREFGFNDYRKTTEVDFAPAYAYWKGTQGYWAKVRTRWATFLETPPGLHLKTKPDGMAMIMPMFEQADSVQQGKRVKDAQIDAVFTQWVEVAN
;
A
#
# COMPACT_ATOMS: atom_id res chain seq x y z
N VAL A 1 2.54 1.48 -14.95
CA VAL A 1 1.09 1.39 -14.67
C VAL A 1 0.66 -0.05 -14.82
N VAL A 2 -0.17 -0.56 -13.92
CA VAL A 2 -0.66 -1.94 -13.94
C VAL A 2 -2.07 -1.99 -14.52
N GLU A 3 -2.92 -1.04 -14.13
CA GLU A 3 -4.28 -0.87 -14.65
C GLU A 3 -4.56 0.63 -14.77
N ASP A 4 -5.21 1.00 -15.87
CA ASP A 4 -5.70 2.36 -16.13
C ASP A 4 -7.07 2.24 -16.80
N SER A 5 -8.12 2.23 -15.98
CA SER A 5 -9.50 2.14 -16.41
C SER A 5 -10.32 3.26 -15.79
N PRO A 6 -11.48 3.63 -16.38
CA PRO A 6 -12.26 4.77 -15.91
C PRO A 6 -12.68 4.72 -14.44
N ARG A 7 -12.78 3.51 -13.85
CA ARG A 7 -13.19 3.30 -12.46
C ARG A 7 -12.09 2.73 -11.57
N LYS A 8 -10.91 2.43 -12.11
CA LYS A 8 -9.82 1.83 -11.35
C LYS A 8 -8.45 2.15 -11.93
N LEU A 9 -7.54 2.60 -11.08
CA LEU A 9 -6.14 2.82 -11.42
C LEU A 9 -5.26 1.99 -10.49
N VAL A 10 -4.27 1.29 -11.03
CA VAL A 10 -3.30 0.54 -10.22
C VAL A 10 -1.89 0.97 -10.62
N LEU A 11 -1.18 1.57 -9.68
CA LEU A 11 0.16 2.11 -9.87
C LEU A 11 1.16 1.33 -9.02
N GLN A 12 2.06 0.60 -9.69
CA GLN A 12 3.24 0.00 -9.06
C GLN A 12 4.39 1.01 -9.08
N HIS A 13 4.94 1.29 -7.90
CA HIS A 13 6.16 2.09 -7.73
C HIS A 13 7.38 1.19 -7.63
N LEU A 14 8.40 1.49 -8.43
CA LEU A 14 9.69 0.82 -8.43
C LEU A 14 10.77 1.86 -8.12
N LEU A 15 11.78 1.45 -7.36
CA LEU A 15 12.99 2.25 -7.15
C LEU A 15 14.09 1.68 -8.04
N VAL A 16 14.85 2.56 -8.68
CA VAL A 16 16.05 2.20 -9.45
C VAL A 16 17.23 2.95 -8.84
N ASP A 17 18.25 2.22 -8.44
CA ASP A 17 19.53 2.83 -8.10
C ASP A 17 20.30 3.12 -9.40
N GLU A 18 20.63 4.38 -9.65
CA GLU A 18 21.25 4.80 -10.91
C GLU A 18 22.62 4.19 -11.16
N LYS A 19 23.39 3.93 -10.11
CA LYS A 19 24.78 3.45 -10.20
C LYS A 19 24.84 1.95 -10.43
N THR A 20 24.13 1.20 -9.62
CA THR A 20 24.11 -0.27 -9.64
C THR A 20 23.07 -0.86 -10.58
N LYS A 21 22.11 -0.03 -11.03
CA LYS A 21 20.92 -0.45 -11.79
C LYS A 21 20.03 -1.44 -11.03
N HIS A 22 20.25 -1.59 -9.72
CA HIS A 22 19.42 -2.43 -8.87
C HIS A 22 17.99 -1.88 -8.82
N VAL A 23 17.00 -2.76 -8.97
CA VAL A 23 15.58 -2.41 -8.93
C VAL A 23 14.94 -3.00 -7.69
N THR A 24 14.23 -2.18 -6.93
CA THR A 24 13.42 -2.62 -5.80
C THR A 24 11.94 -2.37 -6.10
N LYS A 25 11.11 -3.42 -6.05
CA LYS A 25 9.66 -3.24 -5.98
C LYS A 25 9.30 -2.60 -4.64
N HIS A 26 8.77 -1.38 -4.67
CA HIS A 26 8.67 -0.57 -3.46
C HIS A 26 7.27 -0.61 -2.83
N TRP A 27 6.27 -0.04 -3.50
CA TRP A 27 4.90 -0.02 -2.99
C TRP A 27 3.91 0.07 -4.14
N ARG A 28 2.66 -0.26 -3.86
CA ARG A 28 1.58 -0.20 -4.83
C ARG A 28 0.44 0.64 -4.27
N GLN A 29 -0.24 1.35 -5.16
CA GLN A 29 -1.49 2.02 -4.84
C GLN A 29 -2.57 1.61 -5.84
N ASP A 30 -3.73 1.27 -5.31
CA ASP A 30 -4.94 1.00 -6.06
C ASP A 30 -5.92 2.15 -5.77
N TRP A 31 -6.48 2.72 -6.82
CA TRP A 31 -7.50 3.76 -6.76
C TRP A 31 -8.80 3.18 -7.31
N ILE A 32 -9.88 3.24 -6.56
CA ILE A 32 -11.17 2.65 -6.93
C ILE A 32 -12.24 3.74 -6.83
N TYR A 33 -12.95 4.00 -7.92
CA TYR A 33 -14.03 4.97 -7.97
C TYR A 33 -15.31 4.39 -7.36
N GLU A 34 -15.87 5.10 -6.38
CA GLU A 34 -17.05 4.71 -5.60
C GLU A 34 -16.93 3.29 -5.03
N ALA A 35 -15.80 3.00 -4.38
CA ALA A 35 -15.52 1.68 -3.82
C ALA A 35 -16.64 1.24 -2.84
N PRO A 36 -17.19 0.03 -2.95
CA PRO A 36 -18.26 -0.43 -2.05
C PRO A 36 -17.72 -0.85 -0.68
N GLN A 37 -16.42 -1.11 -0.58
CA GLN A 37 -15.74 -1.54 0.64
C GLN A 37 -14.26 -1.17 0.59
N ARG A 38 -13.61 -1.17 1.76
CA ARG A 38 -12.15 -1.05 1.88
C ARG A 38 -11.66 -1.78 3.12
N PHE A 39 -10.38 -2.16 3.12
CA PHE A 39 -9.74 -2.67 4.34
C PHE A 39 -9.27 -1.52 5.22
N GLU A 40 -9.30 -1.71 6.54
CA GLU A 40 -8.79 -0.76 7.52
C GLU A 40 -7.89 -1.45 8.53
N PHE A 41 -6.77 -0.81 8.87
CA PHE A 41 -5.87 -1.31 9.91
C PHE A 41 -6.51 -1.13 11.29
N THR A 42 -6.61 -2.22 12.07
CA THR A 42 -7.20 -2.19 13.41
C THR A 42 -6.10 -2.10 14.47
N ALA A 43 -5.36 -3.18 14.66
CA ALA A 43 -4.21 -3.30 15.56
C ALA A 43 -3.39 -4.54 15.18
N GLU A 44 -2.18 -4.69 15.74
CA GLU A 44 -1.46 -5.98 15.77
C GLU A 44 -1.39 -6.71 14.41
N GLN A 45 -1.06 -5.98 13.34
CA GLN A 45 -1.04 -6.53 11.97
C GLN A 45 -2.36 -7.19 11.53
N THR A 46 -3.48 -6.59 11.92
CA THR A 46 -4.83 -6.98 11.51
C THR A 46 -5.45 -5.88 10.66
N TRP A 47 -6.12 -6.32 9.58
CA TRP A 47 -6.92 -5.48 8.72
C TRP A 47 -8.30 -6.10 8.55
N THR A 48 -9.33 -5.33 8.87
CA THR A 48 -10.73 -5.75 8.71
C THR A 48 -11.35 -5.09 7.50
N LEU A 49 -12.29 -5.78 6.87
CA LEU A 49 -12.99 -5.27 5.70
C LEU A 49 -14.26 -4.51 6.12
N HIS A 50 -14.40 -3.28 5.65
CA HIS A 50 -15.52 -2.41 5.97
C HIS A 50 -16.31 -2.07 4.72
N ALA A 51 -17.62 -2.33 4.75
CA ALA A 51 -18.54 -1.80 3.76
C ALA A 51 -18.62 -0.28 3.90
N LEU A 52 -18.63 0.42 2.76
CA LEU A 52 -18.74 1.87 2.70
C LEU A 52 -20.14 2.27 2.26
N ALA A 53 -20.76 3.19 2.99
CA ALA A 53 -22.08 3.69 2.62
C ALA A 53 -22.01 4.47 1.28
N PRO A 54 -22.96 4.27 0.35
CA PRO A 54 -22.95 4.96 -0.95
C PRO A 54 -22.88 6.49 -0.85
N VAL A 55 -23.45 7.07 0.20
CA VAL A 55 -23.37 8.53 0.47
C VAL A 55 -21.93 9.02 0.68
N VAL A 56 -21.06 8.17 1.24
CA VAL A 56 -19.64 8.49 1.43
C VAL A 56 -18.90 8.37 0.10
N THR A 57 -19.23 7.36 -0.71
CA THR A 57 -18.40 6.94 -1.85
C THR A 57 -18.87 7.48 -3.20
N SER A 58 -20.13 7.89 -3.34
CA SER A 58 -20.65 8.43 -4.60
C SER A 58 -19.84 9.64 -5.06
N GLY A 59 -19.24 9.60 -6.25
CA GLY A 59 -18.33 10.64 -6.72
C GLY A 59 -16.96 10.71 -6.02
N ALA A 60 -16.62 9.75 -5.15
CA ALA A 60 -15.35 9.71 -4.41
C ALA A 60 -14.42 8.63 -4.97
N TRP A 61 -13.13 8.77 -4.68
CA TRP A 61 -12.11 7.78 -4.95
C TRP A 61 -11.54 7.24 -3.65
N THR A 62 -11.36 5.93 -3.58
CA THR A 62 -10.66 5.24 -2.49
C THR A 62 -9.27 4.85 -2.95
N GLN A 63 -8.25 5.36 -2.27
CA GLN A 63 -6.86 4.93 -2.44
C GLN A 63 -6.55 3.85 -1.40
N CYS A 64 -6.05 2.69 -1.86
CA CYS A 64 -5.55 1.62 -1.02
C CYS A 64 -4.06 1.40 -1.32
N VAL A 65 -3.24 1.40 -0.27
CA VAL A 65 -1.79 1.33 -0.33
C VAL A 65 -1.31 -0.02 0.18
N TYR A 66 -0.35 -0.59 -0.54
CA TYR A 66 0.24 -1.91 -0.27
C TYR A 66 1.76 -1.81 -0.23
N GLU A 67 2.37 -2.67 0.59
CA GLU A 67 3.82 -2.68 0.82
C GLU A 67 4.59 -3.46 -0.28
N VAL A 68 5.89 -3.65 -0.08
CA VAL A 68 6.79 -4.31 -1.05
C VAL A 68 6.30 -5.71 -1.46
N SER A 69 5.70 -6.45 -0.53
CA SER A 69 5.12 -7.79 -0.71
C SER A 69 3.65 -7.81 -1.18
N ASP A 70 3.09 -6.64 -1.51
CA ASP A 70 1.65 -6.42 -1.73
C ASP A 70 0.76 -6.65 -0.50
N ALA A 71 1.34 -6.80 0.71
CA ALA A 71 0.57 -6.79 1.95
C ALA A 71 -0.18 -5.46 2.14
N PRO A 72 -1.41 -5.47 2.70
CA PRO A 72 -2.18 -4.25 2.92
C PRO A 72 -1.46 -3.31 3.88
N ARG A 73 -1.54 -2.00 3.64
CA ARG A 73 -1.01 -0.98 4.55
C ARG A 73 -2.12 -0.11 5.11
N TYR A 74 -2.79 0.64 4.25
CA TYR A 74 -3.94 1.46 4.61
C TYR A 74 -4.82 1.76 3.39
N CYS A 75 -6.07 2.15 3.63
CA CYS A 75 -6.94 2.76 2.63
C CYS A 75 -7.51 4.09 3.15
N GLY A 76 -7.79 5.03 2.25
CA GLY A 76 -8.52 6.26 2.53
C GLY A 76 -9.44 6.63 1.37
N THR A 77 -10.60 7.19 1.67
CA THR A 77 -11.63 7.61 0.70
C THR A 77 -11.72 9.12 0.71
N GLY A 78 -11.69 9.73 -0.47
CA GLY A 78 -11.65 11.17 -0.60
C GLY A 78 -12.26 11.65 -1.91
N ARG A 79 -12.36 12.97 -2.06
CA ARG A 79 -12.88 13.62 -3.25
C ARG A 79 -11.83 14.55 -3.83
N TRP A 80 -11.86 14.66 -5.15
CA TRP A 80 -11.12 15.69 -5.86
C TRP A 80 -11.88 17.01 -5.73
N ASP A 81 -11.19 18.02 -5.24
CA ASP A 81 -11.54 19.42 -5.37
C ASP A 81 -10.76 20.00 -6.56
N TYR A 82 -11.41 20.85 -7.34
CA TYR A 82 -10.86 21.49 -8.53
C TYR A 82 -10.84 23.02 -8.41
N ALA A 83 -11.14 23.55 -7.22
CA ALA A 83 -11.08 24.97 -6.94
C ALA A 83 -9.72 25.58 -7.35
N ASP A 84 -9.76 26.83 -7.81
CA ASP A 84 -8.59 27.64 -8.16
C ASP A 84 -7.61 27.01 -9.16
N GLY A 85 -8.05 25.99 -9.93
CA GLY A 85 -7.20 25.32 -10.91
C GLY A 85 -6.15 24.39 -10.28
N HIS A 86 -6.35 23.96 -9.04
CA HIS A 86 -5.46 23.06 -8.31
C HIS A 86 -6.18 21.75 -7.95
N PRO A 87 -6.24 20.76 -8.86
CA PRO A 87 -6.88 19.49 -8.57
C PRO A 87 -6.23 18.81 -7.36
N THR A 88 -6.99 18.69 -6.28
CA THR A 88 -6.51 18.16 -5.00
C THR A 88 -7.48 17.11 -4.46
N TRP A 89 -6.99 15.90 -4.24
CA TRP A 89 -7.71 14.86 -3.53
C TRP A 89 -7.27 14.84 -2.07
N THR A 90 -8.20 14.84 -1.12
CA THR A 90 -7.90 14.68 0.30
C THR A 90 -8.69 13.49 0.85
N SER A 91 -8.01 12.54 1.50
CA SER A 91 -8.64 11.39 2.14
C SER A 91 -9.37 11.78 3.42
N ASP A 92 -10.34 10.96 3.80
CA ASP A 92 -10.77 10.86 5.19
C ASP A 92 -9.62 10.36 6.11
N LEU A 93 -9.88 10.41 7.41
CA LEU A 93 -8.96 9.90 8.41
C LEU A 93 -8.86 8.38 8.30
N SER A 94 -7.63 7.86 8.20
CA SER A 94 -7.35 6.43 8.09
C SER A 94 -6.30 5.98 9.10
N TRP A 95 -6.29 4.68 9.39
CA TRP A 95 -5.32 4.05 10.27
C TRP A 95 -4.28 3.27 9.45
N ARG A 96 -3.03 3.34 9.89
CA ARG A 96 -1.93 2.57 9.29
C ARG A 96 -1.04 1.93 10.36
N PRO A 97 -0.41 0.78 10.06
CA PRO A 97 0.62 0.23 10.92
C PRO A 97 1.84 1.16 10.99
N LEU A 98 2.69 0.95 12.00
CA LEU A 98 3.96 1.64 12.09
C LEU A 98 4.89 1.16 10.96
N PRO A 99 5.64 2.06 10.30
CA PRO A 99 6.70 1.64 9.40
C PRO A 99 7.85 1.02 10.20
N ARG A 100 8.55 0.05 9.59
CA ARG A 100 9.67 -0.71 10.21
C ARG A 100 10.64 0.13 11.04
N ARG A 101 11.00 1.32 10.55
CA ARG A 101 11.94 2.24 11.22
C ARG A 101 11.53 2.62 12.64
N GLU A 102 10.23 2.72 12.91
CA GLU A 102 9.70 3.21 14.19
C GLU A 102 9.94 2.20 15.31
N TYR A 103 9.79 0.90 15.03
CA TYR A 103 10.03 -0.18 16.00
C TYR A 103 11.46 -0.24 16.54
N THR A 104 12.42 0.39 15.85
CA THR A 104 13.83 0.45 16.30
C THR A 104 14.18 1.73 17.06
N LYS A 105 13.26 2.71 17.11
CA LYS A 105 13.53 4.05 17.65
C LYS A 105 12.64 4.41 18.82
N ARG A 106 11.38 3.96 18.80
CA ARG A 106 10.35 4.33 19.77
C ARG A 106 9.39 3.16 20.01
N SER A 107 8.80 3.13 21.19
CA SER A 107 7.84 2.10 21.62
C SER A 107 6.61 2.68 22.32
N ASP A 108 6.44 4.00 22.30
CA ASP A 108 5.43 4.73 23.06
C ASP A 108 4.10 4.94 22.30
N TYR A 109 3.94 4.31 21.13
CA TYR A 109 2.73 4.36 20.32
C TYR A 109 2.64 3.14 19.38
N ASN A 110 1.44 2.84 18.88
CA ASN A 110 1.17 1.59 18.15
C ASN A 110 0.30 1.76 16.89
N ALA A 111 -0.14 2.98 16.58
CA ALA A 111 -0.81 3.28 15.34
C ALA A 111 -0.49 4.69 14.83
N LEU A 112 -0.76 4.91 13.56
CA LEU A 112 -0.67 6.22 12.94
C LEU A 112 -2.05 6.57 12.38
N SER A 113 -2.54 7.76 12.74
CA SER A 113 -3.76 8.35 12.21
C SER A 113 -3.39 9.33 11.10
N VAL A 114 -3.93 9.16 9.90
CA VAL A 114 -3.41 9.81 8.70
C VAL A 114 -4.50 10.38 7.82
N ILE A 115 -4.24 11.59 7.32
CA ILE A 115 -4.90 12.17 6.15
C ILE A 115 -3.87 12.29 5.04
N ASN A 116 -4.20 11.76 3.86
CA ASN A 116 -3.40 11.88 2.66
C ASN A 116 -3.99 12.95 1.75
N ARG A 117 -3.14 13.79 1.17
CA ARG A 117 -3.53 14.75 0.15
C ARG A 117 -2.65 14.60 -1.08
N HIS A 118 -3.29 14.46 -2.23
CA HIS A 118 -2.62 14.42 -3.54
C HIS A 118 -3.02 15.66 -4.32
N THR A 119 -2.03 16.40 -4.84
CA THR A 119 -2.29 17.58 -5.66
C THR A 119 -1.59 17.42 -7.00
N LEU A 120 -2.32 17.55 -8.09
CA LEU A 120 -1.74 17.52 -9.43
C LEU A 120 -0.96 18.81 -9.68
N THR A 121 0.21 18.67 -10.31
CA THR A 121 1.07 19.80 -10.70
C THR A 121 1.37 19.71 -12.20
N PRO A 122 1.82 20.79 -12.86
CA PRO A 122 2.19 20.74 -14.27
C PRO A 122 3.28 19.69 -14.59
N SER A 123 4.12 19.34 -13.61
CA SER A 123 5.22 18.39 -13.76
C SER A 123 4.95 16.99 -13.19
N GLY A 124 3.78 16.74 -12.60
CA GLY A 124 3.43 15.47 -11.96
C GLY A 124 2.42 15.65 -10.83
N TRP A 125 2.76 15.22 -9.61
CA TRP A 125 1.88 15.41 -8.44
C TRP A 125 2.67 15.43 -7.13
N THR A 126 2.09 16.06 -6.11
CA THR A 126 2.58 15.97 -4.73
C THR A 126 1.74 14.97 -3.93
N HIS A 127 2.34 14.42 -2.87
CA HIS A 127 1.64 13.62 -1.86
C HIS A 127 2.05 14.09 -0.47
N GLU A 128 1.11 14.71 0.21
CA GLU A 128 1.21 15.21 1.56
C GLU A 128 0.57 14.22 2.53
N GLN A 129 1.28 13.94 3.63
CA GLN A 129 0.86 12.97 4.64
C GLN A 129 0.82 13.65 6.00
N PHE A 130 -0.39 13.88 6.51
CA PHE A 130 -0.62 14.51 7.81
C PHE A 130 -0.81 13.43 8.87
N ASN A 131 0.27 13.10 9.57
CA ASN A 131 0.33 11.94 10.46
C ASN A 131 0.25 12.36 11.93
N THR A 132 -0.60 11.69 12.72
CA THR A 132 -0.48 11.67 14.18
C THR A 132 0.05 10.31 14.62
N LYS A 133 1.10 10.31 15.45
CA LYS A 133 1.55 9.14 16.22
C LYS A 133 0.60 8.95 17.40
N VAL A 134 -0.10 7.82 17.46
CA VAL A 134 -1.16 7.57 18.44
C VAL A 134 -0.88 6.28 19.21
N LEU A 135 -0.92 6.36 20.53
CA LEU A 135 -1.01 5.21 21.41
C LEU A 135 -2.48 4.85 21.60
N ARG A 136 -2.89 3.70 21.07
CA ARG A 136 -4.21 3.10 21.32
C ARG A 136 -4.11 2.14 22.50
N LYS A 137 -4.87 2.39 23.56
CA LYS A 137 -4.84 1.59 24.79
C LYS A 137 -5.93 0.50 24.75
N PRO A 138 -5.77 -0.61 25.49
CA PRO A 138 -6.75 -1.70 25.51
C PRO A 138 -8.15 -1.30 26.00
N ASP A 139 -8.26 -0.23 26.78
CA ASP A 139 -9.52 0.34 27.26
C ASP A 139 -10.26 1.18 26.19
N GLY A 140 -9.70 1.26 24.97
CA GLY A 140 -10.24 2.02 23.84
C GLY A 140 -9.82 3.50 23.82
N THR A 141 -9.14 3.99 24.85
CA THR A 141 -8.65 5.37 24.88
C THR A 141 -7.45 5.56 23.93
N GLN A 142 -7.29 6.78 23.45
CA GLN A 142 -6.25 7.15 22.49
C GLN A 142 -5.48 8.36 22.96
N GLU A 143 -4.16 8.31 22.83
CA GLU A 143 -3.27 9.40 23.23
C GLU A 143 -2.43 9.83 22.01
N ALA A 144 -2.54 11.09 21.63
CA ALA A 144 -1.73 11.68 20.57
C ALA A 144 -0.34 12.02 21.11
N ILE A 145 0.68 11.42 20.52
CA ILE A 145 2.07 11.51 20.99
C ILE A 145 2.86 12.56 20.21
N ALA A 146 2.68 12.61 18.88
CA ALA A 146 3.39 13.54 18.03
C ALA A 146 2.67 13.75 16.70
N ARG A 147 2.93 14.89 16.05
CA ARG A 147 2.52 15.17 14.67
C ARG A 147 3.74 15.10 13.75
N GLU A 148 3.54 14.50 12.59
CA GLU A 148 4.56 14.39 11.54
C GLU A 148 3.90 14.77 10.20
N PHE A 149 4.59 15.63 9.45
CA PHE A 149 4.22 15.95 8.07
C PHE A 149 5.20 15.27 7.13
N GLY A 150 4.68 14.43 6.23
CA GLY A 150 5.45 13.82 5.15
C GLY A 150 5.12 14.49 3.83
N PHE A 151 6.12 14.66 2.98
CA PHE A 151 5.95 15.26 1.64
C PHE A 151 6.74 14.44 0.62
N ASN A 152 6.04 13.98 -0.42
CA ASN A 152 6.65 13.39 -1.61
C ASN A 152 6.31 14.25 -2.82
N ASP A 153 7.31 14.48 -3.68
CA ASP A 153 7.16 15.18 -4.94
C ASP A 153 7.46 14.22 -6.10
N TYR A 154 6.46 13.94 -6.92
CA TYR A 154 6.57 13.06 -8.07
C TYR A 154 6.68 13.92 -9.32
N ARG A 155 7.89 13.94 -9.89
CA ARG A 155 8.20 14.72 -11.09
C ARG A 155 8.47 13.81 -12.27
N LYS A 156 7.87 14.15 -13.40
CA LYS A 156 8.24 13.56 -14.69
C LYS A 156 9.65 14.05 -15.03
N THR A 157 10.53 13.12 -15.41
CA THR A 157 11.90 13.40 -15.82
C THR A 157 12.33 12.50 -16.98
N THR A 158 13.28 12.99 -17.76
CA THR A 158 14.02 12.23 -18.79
C THR A 158 15.51 12.08 -18.44
N GLU A 159 15.93 12.60 -17.29
CA GLU A 159 17.33 12.61 -16.84
C GLU A 159 17.78 11.25 -16.30
N VAL A 160 16.83 10.40 -15.91
CA VAL A 160 17.07 9.09 -15.31
C VAL A 160 16.73 7.99 -16.31
N ASP A 161 17.65 7.04 -16.48
CA ASP A 161 17.40 5.82 -17.26
C ASP A 161 16.58 4.81 -16.44
N PHE A 162 15.29 4.69 -16.79
CA PHE A 162 14.36 3.74 -16.18
C PHE A 162 14.30 2.38 -16.89
N ALA A 163 15.14 2.11 -17.91
CA ALA A 163 15.16 0.82 -18.59
C ALA A 163 15.27 -0.40 -17.64
N PRO A 164 16.08 -0.37 -16.55
CA PRO A 164 16.11 -1.46 -15.59
C PRO A 164 14.77 -1.73 -14.91
N ALA A 165 14.05 -0.67 -14.49
CA ALA A 165 12.72 -0.81 -13.89
C ALA A 165 11.72 -1.42 -14.86
N TYR A 166 11.72 -1.00 -16.12
CA TYR A 166 10.85 -1.58 -17.14
C TYR A 166 11.15 -3.04 -17.40
N ALA A 167 12.44 -3.41 -17.48
CA ALA A 167 12.87 -4.79 -17.65
C ALA A 167 12.45 -5.68 -16.46
N TYR A 168 12.70 -5.20 -15.23
CA TYR A 168 12.26 -5.89 -14.00
C TYR A 168 10.75 -6.09 -13.99
N TRP A 169 9.97 -5.04 -14.25
CA TRP A 169 8.50 -5.14 -14.24
C TRP A 169 8.00 -6.11 -15.30
N LYS A 170 8.52 -6.01 -16.54
CA LYS A 170 8.15 -6.92 -17.63
C LYS A 170 8.41 -8.38 -17.27
N GLY A 171 9.53 -8.67 -16.60
CA GLY A 171 9.91 -10.01 -16.18
C GLY A 171 9.12 -10.56 -14.98
N THR A 172 8.62 -9.70 -14.09
CA THR A 172 8.06 -10.14 -12.80
C THR A 172 6.57 -9.85 -12.61
N GLN A 173 5.95 -8.99 -13.44
CA GLN A 173 4.55 -8.57 -13.27
C GLN A 173 3.55 -9.72 -13.21
N GLY A 174 3.80 -10.80 -13.96
CA GLY A 174 2.94 -11.99 -13.96
C GLY A 174 3.01 -12.77 -12.64
N TYR A 175 4.19 -12.82 -12.02
CA TYR A 175 4.34 -13.38 -10.67
C TYR A 175 3.61 -12.52 -9.63
N TRP A 176 3.83 -11.20 -9.67
CA TRP A 176 3.14 -10.28 -8.74
C TRP A 176 1.63 -10.27 -8.93
N ALA A 177 1.13 -10.49 -10.16
CA ALA A 177 -0.30 -10.67 -10.40
C ALA A 177 -0.86 -11.86 -9.62
N LYS A 178 -0.14 -13.00 -9.59
CA LYS A 178 -0.54 -14.17 -8.80
C LYS A 178 -0.55 -13.86 -7.31
N VAL A 179 0.45 -13.15 -6.80
CA VAL A 179 0.51 -12.70 -5.39
C VAL A 179 -0.70 -11.82 -5.06
N ARG A 180 -1.03 -10.85 -5.92
CA ARG A 180 -2.21 -9.99 -5.74
C ARG A 180 -3.51 -10.79 -5.71
N THR A 181 -3.66 -11.84 -6.54
CA THR A 181 -4.84 -12.71 -6.50
C THR A 181 -5.02 -13.38 -5.14
N ARG A 182 -3.94 -13.78 -4.45
CA ARG A 182 -4.03 -14.36 -3.10
C ARG A 182 -4.38 -13.28 -2.07
N TRP A 183 -3.81 -12.08 -2.17
CA TRP A 183 -4.22 -10.99 -1.29
C TRP A 183 -5.70 -10.62 -1.46
N ALA A 184 -6.21 -10.63 -2.69
CA ALA A 184 -7.61 -10.32 -2.98
C ALA A 184 -8.59 -11.25 -2.24
N THR A 185 -8.26 -12.54 -2.06
CA THR A 185 -9.15 -13.47 -1.33
C THR A 185 -9.44 -13.01 0.10
N PHE A 186 -8.49 -12.34 0.74
CA PHE A 186 -8.63 -11.80 2.09
C PHE A 186 -9.12 -10.35 2.14
N LEU A 187 -8.81 -9.56 1.11
CA LEU A 187 -9.08 -8.12 1.09
C LEU A 187 -10.37 -7.74 0.36
N GLU A 188 -11.04 -8.72 -0.25
CA GLU A 188 -12.34 -8.54 -0.90
C GLU A 188 -13.45 -9.37 -0.20
N THR A 189 -13.07 -10.23 0.74
CA THR A 189 -13.99 -11.10 1.50
C THR A 189 -13.90 -10.79 3.00
N PRO A 190 -15.00 -10.45 3.67
CA PRO A 190 -15.03 -10.33 5.13
C PRO A 190 -14.62 -11.63 5.83
N PRO A 191 -14.02 -11.58 7.03
CA PRO A 191 -13.80 -10.38 7.87
C PRO A 191 -12.53 -9.58 7.55
N GLY A 192 -11.63 -10.07 6.71
CA GLY A 192 -10.31 -9.47 6.45
C GLY A 192 -9.18 -10.44 6.79
N LEU A 193 -8.01 -9.91 7.19
CA LEU A 193 -6.83 -10.71 7.52
C LEU A 193 -6.08 -10.28 8.78
N HIS A 194 -5.36 -11.23 9.34
CA HIS A 194 -4.31 -11.04 10.33
C HIS A 194 -2.99 -11.61 9.77
N LEU A 195 -1.88 -10.89 9.97
CA LEU A 195 -0.54 -11.37 9.63
C LEU A 195 0.17 -11.88 10.86
N LYS A 196 0.56 -13.16 10.82
CA LYS A 196 1.38 -13.83 11.84
C LYS A 196 2.84 -13.39 11.85
N THR A 197 3.25 -12.55 10.90
CA THR A 197 4.62 -12.07 10.78
C THR A 197 5.00 -11.19 11.97
N LYS A 198 6.29 -10.90 12.14
CA LYS A 198 6.69 -9.71 12.92
C LYS A 198 6.36 -8.44 12.11
N PRO A 199 6.27 -7.26 12.75
CA PRO A 199 5.96 -6.02 12.04
C PRO A 199 6.96 -5.61 10.93
N ASP A 200 8.13 -6.24 10.87
CA ASP A 200 9.07 -6.05 9.75
C ASP A 200 8.65 -6.75 8.45
N GLY A 201 7.71 -7.70 8.50
CA GLY A 201 7.19 -8.45 7.37
C GLY A 201 8.19 -9.37 6.66
N MET A 202 9.43 -9.48 7.14
CA MET A 202 10.54 -10.09 6.38
C MET A 202 10.30 -11.56 6.05
N ALA A 203 9.55 -12.26 6.90
CA ALA A 203 9.19 -13.66 6.70
C ALA A 203 8.35 -13.91 5.43
N MET A 204 7.62 -12.90 4.94
CA MET A 204 6.94 -12.94 3.64
C MET A 204 7.74 -12.23 2.56
N ILE A 205 8.40 -11.11 2.87
CA ILE A 205 9.15 -10.32 1.90
C ILE A 205 10.27 -11.15 1.27
N MET A 206 11.12 -11.81 2.06
CA MET A 206 12.27 -12.57 1.53
C MET A 206 11.85 -13.66 0.53
N PRO A 207 10.98 -14.63 0.89
CA PRO A 207 10.63 -15.69 -0.05
C PRO A 207 9.88 -15.16 -1.28
N MET A 208 9.09 -14.09 -1.15
CA MET A 208 8.39 -13.52 -2.30
C MET A 208 9.34 -12.86 -3.30
N PHE A 209 10.38 -12.18 -2.82
CA PHE A 209 11.40 -11.58 -3.69
C PHE A 209 12.31 -12.65 -4.31
N GLU A 210 12.71 -13.68 -3.55
CA GLU A 210 13.45 -14.83 -4.11
C GLU A 210 12.68 -15.56 -5.22
N GLN A 211 11.36 -15.69 -5.06
CA GLN A 211 10.48 -16.23 -6.08
C GLN A 211 10.38 -15.29 -7.30
N ALA A 212 10.25 -13.98 -7.09
CA ALA A 212 10.25 -13.00 -8.18
C ALA A 212 11.57 -13.03 -8.97
N ASP A 213 12.71 -13.09 -8.28
CA ASP A 213 14.03 -13.19 -8.89
C ASP A 213 14.20 -14.49 -9.68
N SER A 214 13.67 -15.60 -9.16
CA SER A 214 13.66 -16.87 -9.87
C SER A 214 12.87 -16.76 -11.18
N VAL A 215 11.71 -16.11 -11.17
CA VAL A 215 10.92 -15.85 -12.39
C VAL A 215 11.66 -14.93 -13.36
N GLN A 216 12.32 -13.89 -12.85
CA GLN A 216 13.14 -13.00 -13.67
C GLN A 216 14.30 -13.73 -14.36
N GLN A 217 14.87 -14.74 -13.70
CA GLN A 217 15.90 -15.63 -14.26
C GLN A 217 15.34 -16.71 -15.20
N GLY A 218 14.05 -16.67 -15.54
CA GLY A 218 13.39 -17.64 -16.43
C GLY A 218 13.02 -18.97 -15.76
N LYS A 219 13.14 -19.09 -14.43
CA LYS A 219 12.70 -20.28 -13.69
C LYS A 219 11.19 -20.22 -13.45
N ARG A 220 10.59 -21.39 -13.27
CA ARG A 220 9.16 -21.51 -12.96
C ARG A 220 8.94 -21.55 -11.44
N VAL A 221 8.12 -20.63 -10.94
CA VAL A 221 7.53 -20.71 -9.60
C VAL A 221 6.11 -21.29 -9.72
N LYS A 222 5.86 -22.39 -9.01
CA LYS A 222 4.54 -23.03 -8.96
C LYS A 222 3.64 -22.27 -7.98
N ASP A 223 2.35 -22.26 -8.27
CA ASP A 223 1.34 -21.62 -7.42
C ASP A 223 1.39 -22.12 -5.97
N ALA A 224 1.57 -23.43 -5.77
CA ALA A 224 1.73 -24.02 -4.43
C ALA A 224 2.90 -23.42 -3.61
N GLN A 225 3.94 -22.89 -4.25
CA GLN A 225 5.04 -22.21 -3.54
C GLN A 225 4.64 -20.82 -3.04
N ILE A 226 3.76 -20.13 -3.78
CA ILE A 226 3.17 -18.86 -3.34
C ILE A 226 2.18 -19.15 -2.21
N ASP A 227 1.32 -20.16 -2.41
CA ASP A 227 0.27 -20.54 -1.45
C ASP A 227 0.85 -20.99 -0.11
N ALA A 228 2.03 -21.64 -0.12
CA ALA A 228 2.75 -22.01 1.10
C ALA A 228 3.14 -20.79 1.96
N VAL A 229 3.57 -19.69 1.33
CA VAL A 229 3.90 -18.43 2.05
C VAL A 229 2.65 -17.86 2.70
N PHE A 230 1.53 -17.81 1.96
CA PHE A 230 0.26 -17.31 2.50
C PHE A 230 -0.27 -18.19 3.63
N THR A 231 -0.30 -19.51 3.45
CA THR A 231 -0.74 -20.47 4.47
C THR A 231 0.06 -20.32 5.77
N GLN A 232 1.37 -20.10 5.65
CA GLN A 232 2.25 -19.96 6.80
C GLN A 232 2.03 -18.65 7.56
N TRP A 233 1.74 -17.54 6.86
CA TRP A 233 1.86 -16.20 7.44
C TRP A 233 0.59 -15.36 7.46
N VAL A 234 -0.46 -15.76 6.73
CA VAL A 234 -1.73 -15.04 6.64
C VAL A 234 -2.82 -15.93 7.18
N GLU A 235 -3.71 -15.36 7.97
CA GLU A 235 -4.96 -15.99 8.39
C GLU A 235 -6.10 -14.99 8.31
N VAL A 236 -7.32 -15.50 8.39
CA VAL A 236 -8.52 -14.67 8.41
C VAL A 236 -8.55 -13.87 9.71
N ALA A 237 -8.98 -12.60 9.65
CA ALA A 237 -9.14 -11.79 10.86
C ALA A 237 -10.17 -12.42 11.81
N ASN A 238 -9.88 -12.41 13.10
CA ASN A 238 -10.81 -12.88 14.15
C ASN A 238 -11.79 -11.78 14.58
#